data_AF-A0A7H4N027-F1
#
_entry.id   AF-A0A7H4N027-F1
#
_cell.length_a   1.000
_cell.length_b   1.000
_cell.length_c   1.000
_cell.angle_alpha   90.00
_cell.angle_beta   90.00
_cell.angle_gamma   90.00
#
_symmetry.space_group_name_H-M   'P 1'
#
loop_
_entity.id
_entity.type
_entity.pdbx_description
1 polymer ?
#
loop_
_entity_poly.entity_id
_entity_poly.type
_entity_poly.pdbx_seq_one_letter_code
_entity_poly.pdbx_strand_id
1 'polypeptide(L)'
;MEETHKTLTETADAIREEVEQQVNEINQSINETAGGIRKQVDGQIATVNKSITENIDLVNQTLNDAISTVNKSINDAVSDINTSVDQQIADVNKALMTGDSALKSQLQTVENGLKQSIAQANTGWDKAVKQETADRIADANAKAAQAADQLLNEKNERVAAIESTQQIIQDINNSLATQMAQISAGTGEQFDSQAIWYFDNDREGWTSNGGIPSVIENGWLRPTNHATDAYITSPVISISGKAYRFLKLRLKKTGTPVVEWPGSLAL
;
A
#
# COMPACT_ATOMS: atom_id res chain seq x y z
N MET A 1 -52.49 149.33 88.81
CA MET A 1 -51.37 148.40 89.03
C MET A 1 -51.87 147.12 89.67
N GLU A 2 -52.57 147.20 90.80
CA GLU A 2 -53.12 146.03 91.50
C GLU A 2 -54.13 145.24 90.66
N GLU A 3 -55.08 145.93 90.02
CA GLU A 3 -56.04 145.28 89.11
C GLU A 3 -55.37 144.57 87.92
N THR A 4 -54.31 145.16 87.37
CA THR A 4 -53.52 144.63 86.24
C THR A 4 -52.71 143.39 86.66
N HIS A 5 -52.17 143.39 87.88
CA HIS A 5 -51.44 142.25 88.43
C HIS A 5 -52.39 141.08 88.71
N LYS A 6 -53.57 141.38 89.27
CA LYS A 6 -54.63 140.40 89.51
C LYS A 6 -55.10 139.74 88.20
N THR A 7 -55.39 140.53 87.16
CA THR A 7 -55.78 140.00 85.84
C THR A 7 -54.67 139.18 85.19
N LEU A 8 -53.40 139.57 85.32
CA LEU A 8 -52.26 138.79 84.82
C LEU A 8 -52.12 137.44 85.54
N THR A 9 -52.29 137.41 86.87
CA THR A 9 -52.26 136.17 87.66
C THR A 9 -53.42 135.25 87.30
N GLU A 10 -54.66 135.77 87.22
CA GLU A 10 -55.83 135.02 86.77
C GLU A 10 -55.65 134.46 85.35
N THR A 11 -55.03 135.24 84.45
CA THR A 11 -54.71 134.78 83.08
C THR A 11 -53.64 133.68 83.09
N ALA A 12 -52.59 133.82 83.90
CA ALA A 12 -51.51 132.84 83.99
C ALA A 12 -51.99 131.50 84.60
N ASP A 13 -52.86 131.56 85.62
CA ASP A 13 -53.47 130.38 86.22
C ASP A 13 -54.44 129.70 85.24
N ALA A 14 -55.26 130.47 84.51
CA ALA A 14 -56.12 129.91 83.46
C ALA A 14 -55.31 129.23 82.35
N ILE A 15 -54.20 129.84 81.89
CA ILE A 15 -53.28 129.23 80.92
C ILE A 15 -52.67 127.95 81.49
N ARG A 16 -52.28 127.94 82.78
CA ARG A 16 -51.67 126.78 83.43
C ARG A 16 -52.66 125.60 83.49
N GLU A 17 -53.90 125.85 83.90
CA GLU A 17 -54.96 124.84 83.92
C GLU A 17 -55.27 124.32 82.51
N GLU A 18 -55.34 125.20 81.51
CA GLU A 18 -55.59 124.82 80.12
C GLU A 18 -54.45 123.95 79.55
N VAL A 19 -53.18 124.31 79.80
CA VAL A 19 -52.02 123.51 79.38
C VAL A 19 -51.99 122.15 80.09
N GLU A 20 -52.27 122.09 81.39
CA GLU A 20 -52.33 120.85 82.14
C GLU A 20 -53.42 119.92 81.60
N GLN A 21 -54.60 120.48 81.30
CA GLN A 21 -55.68 119.74 80.67
C GLN A 21 -55.29 119.22 79.28
N GLN A 22 -54.71 120.06 78.42
CA GLN A 22 -54.24 119.65 77.09
C GLN A 22 -53.20 118.53 77.17
N VAL A 23 -52.24 118.61 78.09
CA VAL A 23 -51.23 117.55 78.28
C VAL A 23 -51.88 116.24 78.72
N ASN A 24 -52.85 116.29 79.62
CA ASN A 24 -53.59 115.09 80.06
C ASN A 24 -54.39 114.47 78.92
N GLU A 25 -55.08 115.28 78.13
CA GLU A 25 -55.82 114.84 76.93
C GLU A 25 -54.88 114.22 75.89
N ILE A 26 -53.72 114.84 75.63
CA ILE A 26 -52.69 114.30 74.72
C ILE A 26 -52.18 112.95 75.23
N ASN A 27 -51.83 112.83 76.51
CA ASN A 27 -51.33 111.58 77.09
C ASN A 27 -52.38 110.47 77.01
N GLN A 28 -53.65 110.79 77.25
CA GLN A 28 -54.75 109.85 77.10
C GLN A 28 -54.87 109.40 75.62
N SER A 29 -54.89 110.34 74.68
CA SER A 29 -54.96 110.04 73.25
C SER A 29 -53.79 109.18 72.76
N ILE A 30 -52.56 109.46 73.22
CA ILE A 30 -51.37 108.65 72.93
C ILE A 30 -51.53 107.23 73.46
N ASN A 31 -51.99 107.07 74.70
CA ASN A 31 -52.17 105.75 75.31
C ASN A 31 -53.25 104.94 74.58
N GLU A 32 -54.35 105.57 74.21
CA GLU A 32 -55.42 104.97 73.41
C GLU A 32 -54.88 104.54 72.03
N THR A 33 -54.14 105.42 71.35
CA THR A 33 -53.52 105.14 70.05
C THR A 33 -52.52 103.99 70.13
N ALA A 34 -51.59 104.01 71.09
CA ALA A 34 -50.61 102.95 71.30
C ALA A 34 -51.27 101.62 71.68
N GLY A 35 -52.36 101.67 72.47
CA GLY A 35 -53.20 100.51 72.75
C GLY A 35 -53.85 99.93 71.48
N GLY A 36 -54.37 100.79 70.61
CA GLY A 36 -54.91 100.40 69.30
C GLY A 36 -53.86 99.76 68.39
N ILE A 37 -52.67 100.37 68.28
CA ILE A 37 -51.55 99.84 67.48
C ILE A 37 -51.13 98.45 67.99
N ARG A 38 -50.97 98.26 69.30
CA ARG A 38 -50.63 96.95 69.88
C ARG A 38 -51.65 95.88 69.51
N LYS A 39 -52.94 96.16 69.68
CA LYS A 39 -54.02 95.22 69.29
C LYS A 39 -53.97 94.87 67.80
N GLN A 40 -53.69 95.85 66.95
CA GLN A 40 -53.57 95.61 65.51
C GLN A 40 -52.36 94.71 65.18
N VAL A 41 -51.20 95.00 65.76
CA VAL A 41 -49.97 94.20 65.57
C VAL A 41 -50.15 92.78 66.08
N ASP A 42 -50.72 92.59 67.28
CA ASP A 42 -51.02 91.27 67.83
C ASP A 42 -51.97 90.48 66.93
N GLY A 43 -52.99 91.15 66.38
CA GLY A 43 -53.89 90.57 65.39
C GLY A 43 -53.17 90.13 64.12
N GLN A 44 -52.29 90.99 63.58
CA GLN A 44 -51.50 90.65 62.40
C GLN A 44 -50.56 89.47 62.64
N ILE A 45 -49.89 89.41 63.80
CA ILE A 45 -49.02 88.28 64.18
C ILE A 45 -49.84 87.00 64.27
N ALA A 46 -51.02 87.04 64.89
CA ALA A 46 -51.91 85.89 65.00
C ALA A 46 -52.35 85.39 63.61
N THR A 47 -52.71 86.29 62.69
CA THR A 47 -53.04 85.94 61.31
C THR A 47 -51.86 85.29 60.59
N VAL A 48 -50.67 85.89 60.66
CA VAL A 48 -49.46 85.35 60.02
C VAL A 48 -49.12 83.96 60.56
N ASN A 49 -49.14 83.78 61.88
CA ASN A 49 -48.85 82.47 62.50
C ASN A 49 -49.84 81.40 62.06
N LYS A 50 -51.14 81.74 62.01
CA LYS A 50 -52.17 80.82 61.51
C LYS A 50 -51.88 80.40 60.07
N SER A 51 -51.61 81.36 59.18
CA SER A 51 -51.30 81.08 57.78
C SER A 51 -50.03 80.24 57.59
N ILE A 52 -48.99 80.46 58.41
CA ILE A 52 -47.77 79.64 58.37
C ILE A 52 -48.07 78.18 58.75
N THR A 53 -48.83 77.96 59.82
CA THR A 53 -49.23 76.60 60.24
C THR A 53 -50.02 75.90 59.14
N GLU A 54 -51.03 76.57 58.58
CA GLU A 54 -51.84 76.02 57.48
C GLU A 54 -50.99 75.69 56.24
N ASN A 55 -50.01 76.55 55.90
CA ASN A 55 -49.09 76.28 54.80
C ASN A 55 -48.19 75.08 55.06
N ILE A 56 -47.67 74.91 56.29
CA ILE A 56 -46.84 73.75 56.68
C ILE A 56 -47.66 72.46 56.56
N ASP A 57 -48.90 72.46 57.02
CA ASP A 57 -49.78 71.30 56.94
C ASP A 57 -50.08 70.91 55.50
N LEU A 58 -50.37 71.89 54.64
CA LEU A 58 -50.59 71.68 53.20
C LEU A 58 -49.34 71.12 52.50
N VAL A 59 -48.15 71.65 52.82
CA VAL A 59 -46.89 71.15 52.27
C VAL A 59 -46.64 69.71 52.71
N ASN A 60 -46.84 69.40 53.99
CA ASN A 60 -46.66 68.05 54.53
C ASN A 60 -47.62 67.05 53.88
N GLN A 61 -48.89 67.43 53.72
CA GLN A 61 -49.88 66.58 53.04
C GLN A 61 -49.47 66.34 51.58
N THR A 62 -49.11 67.38 50.86
CA THR A 62 -48.69 67.28 49.44
C THR A 62 -47.47 66.37 49.27
N LEU A 63 -46.47 66.50 50.16
CA LEU A 63 -45.28 65.64 50.13
C LEU A 63 -45.62 64.18 50.44
N ASN A 64 -46.48 63.91 51.42
CA ASN A 64 -46.91 62.56 51.76
C ASN A 64 -47.67 61.90 50.61
N ASP A 65 -48.56 62.63 49.96
CA ASP A 65 -49.32 62.14 48.80
C ASP A 65 -48.40 61.85 47.61
N ALA A 66 -47.41 62.71 47.37
CA ALA A 66 -46.40 62.51 46.33
C ALA A 66 -45.54 61.27 46.62
N ILE A 67 -45.05 61.11 47.86
CA ILE A 67 -44.26 59.94 48.28
C ILE A 67 -45.08 58.66 48.13
N SER A 68 -46.35 58.67 48.55
CA SER A 68 -47.26 57.53 48.42
C SER A 68 -47.45 57.12 46.96
N THR A 69 -47.67 58.11 46.09
CA THR A 69 -47.80 57.91 44.64
C THR A 69 -46.53 57.31 44.04
N VAL A 70 -45.36 57.88 44.36
CA VAL A 70 -44.06 57.38 43.88
C VAL A 70 -43.81 55.95 44.37
N ASN A 71 -44.07 55.64 45.64
CA ASN A 71 -43.90 54.31 46.19
C ASN A 71 -44.79 53.29 45.48
N LYS A 72 -46.04 53.65 45.19
CA LYS A 72 -46.95 52.80 44.42
C LYS A 72 -46.40 52.53 43.02
N SER A 73 -46.00 53.58 42.29
CA SER A 73 -45.44 53.43 40.95
C SER A 73 -44.16 52.61 40.92
N ILE A 74 -43.28 52.73 41.93
CA ILE A 74 -42.08 51.91 42.05
C ILE A 74 -42.45 50.44 42.26
N ASN A 75 -43.40 50.14 43.15
CA ASN A 75 -43.83 48.77 43.41
C ASN A 75 -44.48 48.12 42.17
N ASP A 76 -45.32 48.87 41.46
CA ASP A 76 -45.93 48.42 40.20
C ASP A 76 -44.84 48.10 39.17
N ALA A 77 -43.87 49.01 38.98
CA ALA A 77 -42.75 48.80 38.05
C ALA A 77 -41.88 47.58 38.42
N VAL A 78 -41.61 47.36 39.71
CA VAL A 78 -40.87 46.18 40.19
C VAL A 78 -41.65 44.89 39.90
N SER A 79 -42.96 44.90 40.10
CA SER A 79 -43.83 43.75 39.78
C SER A 79 -43.82 43.41 38.29
N ASP A 80 -43.91 44.43 37.44
CA ASP A 80 -43.86 44.27 35.99
C ASP A 80 -42.49 43.72 35.53
N ILE A 81 -41.40 44.24 36.10
CA ILE A 81 -40.04 43.76 35.83
C ILE A 81 -39.90 42.28 36.22
N ASN A 82 -40.35 41.89 37.42
CA ASN A 82 -40.28 40.50 37.87
C ASN A 82 -41.06 39.56 36.95
N THR A 83 -42.27 39.95 36.56
CA THR A 83 -43.10 39.19 35.61
C THR A 83 -42.41 39.02 34.26
N SER A 84 -41.78 40.10 33.77
CA SER A 84 -41.03 40.06 32.49
C SER A 84 -39.80 39.15 32.58
N VAL A 85 -39.04 39.23 33.67
CA VAL A 85 -37.86 38.38 33.90
C VAL A 85 -38.25 36.91 34.01
N ASP A 86 -39.32 36.59 34.74
CA ASP A 86 -39.83 35.22 34.86
C ASP A 86 -40.23 34.64 33.50
N GLN A 87 -40.90 35.45 32.66
CA GLN A 87 -41.25 35.03 31.30
C GLN A 87 -40.01 34.80 30.43
N GLN A 88 -39.00 35.69 30.50
CA GLN A 88 -37.75 35.51 29.76
C GLN A 88 -37.00 34.24 30.20
N ILE A 89 -36.98 33.92 31.50
CA ILE A 89 -36.40 32.67 32.01
C ILE A 89 -37.16 31.45 31.47
N ALA A 90 -38.49 31.50 31.44
CA ALA A 90 -39.30 30.42 30.89
C ALA A 90 -39.03 30.18 29.39
N ASP A 91 -38.91 31.26 28.61
CA ASP A 91 -38.62 31.18 27.18
C ASP A 91 -37.23 30.61 26.91
N VAL A 92 -36.21 31.03 27.68
CA VAL A 92 -34.84 30.47 27.61
C VAL A 92 -34.85 28.97 27.93
N ASN A 93 -35.55 28.56 28.99
CA ASN A 93 -35.65 27.14 29.35
C ASN A 93 -36.30 26.30 28.24
N LYS A 94 -37.36 26.82 27.62
CA LYS A 94 -38.03 26.16 26.50
C LYS A 94 -37.13 26.03 25.27
N ALA A 95 -36.34 27.07 24.96
CA ALA A 95 -35.36 27.04 23.89
C ALA A 95 -34.27 25.99 24.16
N LEU A 96 -33.75 25.93 25.39
CA LEU A 96 -32.75 24.93 25.80
C LEU A 96 -33.28 23.50 25.66
N MET A 97 -34.49 23.21 26.12
CA MET A 97 -35.10 21.87 26.00
C MET A 97 -35.30 21.45 24.54
N THR A 98 -35.69 22.41 23.68
CA THR A 98 -35.84 22.18 22.25
C THR A 98 -34.50 21.88 21.59
N GLY A 99 -33.46 22.65 21.94
CA GLY A 99 -32.09 22.45 21.49
C GLY A 99 -31.52 21.09 21.89
N ASP A 100 -31.69 20.67 23.14
CA ASP A 100 -31.25 19.36 23.65
C ASP A 100 -31.91 18.21 22.88
N SER A 101 -33.23 18.30 22.67
CA SER A 101 -33.97 17.29 21.91
C SER A 101 -33.49 17.19 20.46
N ALA A 102 -33.21 18.33 19.81
CA ALA A 102 -32.67 18.36 18.46
C ALA A 102 -31.26 17.75 18.39
N LEU A 103 -30.38 18.09 19.33
CA LEU A 103 -29.03 17.55 19.40
C LEU A 103 -29.05 16.02 19.60
N LYS A 104 -29.92 15.53 20.49
CA LYS A 104 -30.10 14.09 20.71
C LYS A 104 -30.55 13.36 19.45
N SER A 105 -31.46 13.95 18.67
CA SER A 105 -31.89 13.39 17.39
C SER A 105 -30.75 13.36 16.37
N GLN A 106 -29.98 14.45 16.25
CA GLN A 106 -28.82 14.50 15.36
C GLN A 106 -27.76 13.45 15.72
N LEU A 107 -27.47 13.27 17.01
CA LEU A 107 -26.54 12.24 17.49
C LEU A 107 -27.01 10.83 17.10
N GLN A 108 -28.30 10.53 17.26
CA GLN A 108 -28.85 9.23 16.86
C GLN A 108 -28.74 9.00 15.34
N THR A 109 -28.98 10.02 14.53
CA THR A 109 -28.82 9.93 13.07
C THR A 109 -27.36 9.63 12.70
N VAL A 110 -26.41 10.35 13.29
CA VAL A 110 -24.97 10.12 13.05
C VAL A 110 -24.54 8.73 13.50
N GLU A 111 -24.98 8.28 14.68
CA GLU A 111 -24.67 6.95 15.22
C GLU A 111 -25.18 5.84 14.29
N ASN A 112 -26.40 5.97 13.78
CA ASN A 112 -26.98 5.01 12.84
C ASN A 112 -26.24 5.01 11.49
N GLY A 113 -25.88 6.19 10.98
CA GLY A 113 -25.08 6.31 9.75
C GLY A 113 -23.70 5.67 9.87
N LEU A 114 -23.05 5.83 11.02
CA LEU A 114 -21.77 5.19 11.31
C LEU A 114 -21.90 3.66 11.38
N LYS A 115 -22.91 3.14 12.09
CA LYS A 115 -23.19 1.69 12.15
C LYS A 115 -23.39 1.10 10.76
N GLN A 116 -24.15 1.78 9.89
CA GLN A 116 -24.38 1.34 8.52
C GLN A 116 -23.08 1.34 7.69
N SER A 117 -22.29 2.40 7.79
CA SER A 117 -21.02 2.52 7.06
C SER A 117 -20.02 1.44 7.46
N ILE A 118 -19.91 1.13 8.75
CA ILE A 118 -19.07 0.04 9.26
C ILE A 118 -19.57 -1.31 8.73
N ALA A 119 -20.87 -1.55 8.73
CA ALA A 119 -21.43 -2.80 8.21
C ALA A 119 -21.13 -2.98 6.71
N GLN A 120 -21.28 -1.92 5.91
CA GLN A 120 -20.95 -1.93 4.48
C GLN A 120 -19.45 -2.15 4.23
N ALA A 121 -18.60 -1.50 5.01
CA ALA A 121 -17.16 -1.72 4.93
C ALA A 121 -16.84 -3.19 5.23
N ASN A 122 -17.37 -3.74 6.31
CA ASN A 122 -17.11 -5.13 6.71
C ASN A 122 -17.53 -6.15 5.63
N THR A 123 -18.69 -5.95 4.99
CA THR A 123 -19.13 -6.84 3.90
C THR A 123 -18.26 -6.68 2.65
N GLY A 124 -17.81 -5.46 2.34
CA GLY A 124 -16.87 -5.19 1.26
C GLY A 124 -15.52 -5.89 1.48
N TRP A 125 -14.97 -5.78 2.69
CA TRP A 125 -13.72 -6.45 3.09
C TRP A 125 -13.86 -7.98 3.02
N ASP A 126 -14.95 -8.55 3.55
CA ASP A 126 -15.21 -10.00 3.49
C ASP A 126 -15.24 -10.51 2.04
N LYS A 127 -15.92 -9.78 1.14
CA LYS A 127 -15.96 -10.13 -0.29
C LYS A 127 -14.57 -10.02 -0.94
N ALA A 128 -13.84 -8.94 -0.68
CA ALA A 128 -12.52 -8.73 -1.26
C ALA A 128 -11.51 -9.81 -0.83
N VAL A 129 -11.50 -10.17 0.46
CA VAL A 129 -10.63 -11.23 0.98
C VAL A 129 -10.97 -12.59 0.39
N LYS A 130 -12.26 -12.93 0.28
CA LYS A 130 -12.70 -14.19 -0.36
C LYS A 130 -12.30 -14.25 -1.83
N GLN A 131 -12.47 -13.14 -2.57
CA GLN A 131 -12.09 -13.07 -3.97
C GLN A 131 -10.57 -13.20 -4.16
N GLU A 132 -9.77 -12.43 -3.42
CA GLU A 132 -8.31 -12.51 -3.44
C GLU A 132 -7.82 -13.93 -3.10
N THR A 133 -8.46 -14.58 -2.13
CA THR A 133 -8.12 -15.97 -1.76
C THR A 133 -8.39 -16.92 -2.92
N ALA A 134 -9.54 -16.79 -3.59
CA ALA A 134 -9.88 -17.60 -4.76
C ALA A 134 -8.92 -17.36 -5.93
N ASP A 135 -8.57 -16.10 -6.20
CA ASP A 135 -7.67 -15.71 -7.28
C ASP A 135 -6.25 -16.25 -7.04
N ARG A 136 -5.73 -16.19 -5.80
CA ARG A 136 -4.44 -16.77 -5.43
C ARG A 136 -4.41 -18.30 -5.57
N ILE A 137 -5.50 -18.98 -5.21
CA ILE A 137 -5.61 -20.43 -5.38
C ILE A 137 -5.60 -20.78 -6.87
N ALA A 138 -6.34 -20.03 -7.70
CA ALA A 138 -6.37 -20.24 -9.14
C ALA A 138 -4.99 -20.01 -9.79
N ASP A 139 -4.31 -18.91 -9.46
CA ASP A 139 -2.96 -18.60 -9.94
C ASP A 139 -1.93 -19.66 -9.52
N ALA A 140 -1.97 -20.09 -8.25
CA ALA A 140 -1.08 -21.14 -7.75
C ALA A 140 -1.31 -22.48 -8.48
N ASN A 141 -2.58 -22.86 -8.71
CA ASN A 141 -2.91 -24.08 -9.44
C ASN A 141 -2.48 -24.01 -10.91
N ALA A 142 -2.64 -22.85 -11.57
CA ALA A 142 -2.18 -22.64 -12.93
C ALA A 142 -0.65 -22.77 -13.06
N LYS A 143 0.10 -22.15 -12.13
CA LYS A 143 1.57 -22.28 -12.06
C LYS A 143 2.01 -23.72 -11.80
N ALA A 144 1.32 -24.43 -10.91
CA ALA A 144 1.61 -25.83 -10.62
C ALA A 144 1.37 -26.73 -11.85
N ALA A 145 0.28 -26.51 -12.58
CA ALA A 145 0.00 -27.21 -13.83
C ALA A 145 1.08 -26.95 -14.89
N GLN A 146 1.47 -25.68 -15.08
CA GLN A 146 2.54 -25.32 -16.01
C GLN A 146 3.88 -25.99 -15.64
N ALA A 147 4.24 -26.01 -14.36
CA ALA A 147 5.45 -26.69 -13.89
C ALA A 147 5.39 -28.22 -14.11
N ALA A 148 4.22 -28.82 -13.91
CA ALA A 148 4.01 -30.25 -14.18
C ALA A 148 4.17 -30.57 -15.68
N ASP A 149 3.62 -29.73 -16.56
CA ASP A 149 3.76 -29.88 -18.01
C ASP A 149 5.23 -29.74 -18.46
N GLN A 150 5.97 -28.77 -17.89
CA GLN A 150 7.40 -28.60 -18.15
C GLN A 150 8.21 -29.83 -17.74
N LEU A 151 7.99 -30.34 -16.52
CA LEU A 151 8.66 -31.55 -16.02
C LEU A 151 8.32 -32.78 -16.87
N LEU A 152 7.08 -32.90 -17.36
CA LEU A 152 6.68 -33.98 -18.25
C LEU A 152 7.40 -33.89 -19.60
N ASN A 153 7.52 -32.68 -20.17
CA ASN A 153 8.25 -32.48 -21.42
C ASN A 153 9.74 -32.81 -21.26
N GLU A 154 10.40 -32.30 -20.20
CA GLU A 154 11.79 -32.64 -19.89
C GLU A 154 11.99 -34.15 -19.70
N LYS A 155 11.05 -34.83 -19.03
CA LYS A 155 11.08 -36.28 -18.87
C LYS A 155 11.05 -36.97 -20.24
N ASN A 156 10.15 -36.57 -21.14
CA ASN A 156 10.02 -37.17 -22.46
C ASN A 156 11.28 -36.94 -23.31
N GLU A 157 11.86 -35.74 -23.26
CA GLU A 157 13.14 -35.43 -23.92
C GLU A 157 14.29 -36.29 -23.38
N ARG A 158 14.37 -36.48 -22.05
CA ARG A 158 15.36 -37.37 -21.42
C ARG A 158 15.16 -38.82 -21.82
N VAL A 159 13.91 -39.31 -21.91
CA VAL A 159 13.61 -40.66 -22.38
C VAL A 159 14.11 -40.85 -23.81
N ALA A 160 13.80 -39.91 -24.72
CA ALA A 160 14.27 -39.96 -26.10
C ALA A 160 15.82 -39.94 -26.20
N ALA A 161 16.49 -39.13 -25.38
CA ALA A 161 17.95 -39.10 -25.32
C ALA A 161 18.56 -40.43 -24.81
N ILE A 162 17.91 -41.08 -23.83
CA ILE A 162 18.32 -42.40 -23.32
C ILE A 162 18.15 -43.47 -24.41
N GLU A 163 17.02 -43.51 -25.12
CA GLU A 163 16.77 -44.45 -26.21
C GLU A 163 17.80 -44.30 -27.34
N SER A 164 18.12 -43.05 -27.73
CA SER A 164 19.16 -42.77 -28.71
C SER A 164 20.54 -43.28 -28.24
N THR A 165 20.88 -43.07 -26.97
CA THR A 165 22.14 -43.57 -26.38
C THR A 165 22.19 -45.10 -26.41
N GLN A 166 21.09 -45.77 -26.09
CA GLN A 166 21.00 -47.23 -26.16
C GLN A 166 21.21 -47.75 -27.58
N GLN A 167 20.65 -47.08 -28.59
CA GLN A 167 20.86 -47.44 -29.99
C GLN A 167 22.34 -47.30 -30.38
N ILE A 168 22.99 -46.19 -30.03
CA ILE A 168 24.42 -45.98 -30.27
C ILE A 168 25.26 -47.10 -29.65
N ILE A 169 24.94 -47.51 -28.41
CA ILE A 169 25.64 -48.62 -27.74
C ILE A 169 25.45 -49.93 -28.50
N GLN A 170 24.23 -50.23 -28.98
CA GLN A 170 23.98 -51.44 -29.78
C GLN A 170 24.76 -51.42 -31.09
N ASP A 171 24.79 -50.29 -31.78
CA ASP A 171 25.52 -50.13 -33.04
C ASP A 171 27.02 -50.30 -32.84
N ILE A 172 27.59 -49.72 -31.76
CA ILE A 172 28.98 -49.91 -31.37
C ILE A 172 29.27 -51.38 -31.07
N ASN A 173 28.42 -52.06 -30.30
CA ASN A 173 28.58 -53.47 -29.98
C ASN A 173 28.56 -54.36 -31.24
N ASN A 174 27.66 -54.08 -32.17
CA ASN A 174 27.56 -54.80 -33.45
C ASN A 174 28.80 -54.55 -34.34
N SER A 175 29.27 -53.30 -34.40
CA SER A 175 30.50 -52.95 -35.12
C SER A 175 31.72 -53.65 -34.54
N LEU A 176 31.86 -53.63 -33.21
CA LEU A 176 32.95 -54.31 -32.51
C LEU A 176 32.91 -55.83 -32.75
N ALA A 177 31.74 -56.46 -32.67
CA ALA A 177 31.58 -57.88 -32.96
C ALA A 177 32.01 -58.21 -34.41
N THR A 178 31.65 -57.35 -35.36
CA THR A 178 32.06 -57.50 -36.77
C THR A 178 33.57 -57.36 -36.94
N GLN A 179 34.19 -56.36 -36.31
CA GLN A 179 35.65 -56.16 -36.34
C GLN A 179 36.38 -57.36 -35.72
N MET A 180 35.91 -57.87 -34.58
CA MET A 180 36.47 -59.06 -33.95
C MET A 180 36.36 -60.30 -34.86
N ALA A 181 35.23 -60.50 -35.53
CA ALA A 181 35.05 -61.60 -36.48
C ALA A 181 36.02 -61.51 -37.66
N GLN A 182 36.26 -60.30 -38.21
CA GLN A 182 37.21 -60.08 -39.31
C GLN A 182 38.65 -60.35 -38.90
N ILE A 183 39.07 -59.91 -37.71
CA ILE A 183 40.40 -60.18 -37.17
C ILE A 183 40.60 -61.69 -36.97
N SER A 184 39.60 -62.37 -36.38
CA SER A 184 39.63 -63.83 -36.19
C SER A 184 39.70 -64.62 -37.51
N ALA A 185 39.08 -64.10 -38.58
CA ALA A 185 39.05 -64.72 -39.91
C ALA A 185 40.34 -64.51 -40.75
N GLY A 186 41.30 -63.69 -40.30
CA GLY A 186 42.63 -63.59 -40.91
C GLY A 186 42.70 -62.89 -42.29
N THR A 187 41.74 -62.03 -42.65
CA THR A 187 41.65 -61.38 -43.97
C THR A 187 42.66 -60.24 -44.23
N GLY A 188 43.64 -60.04 -43.34
CA GLY A 188 44.59 -58.92 -43.38
C GLY A 188 45.97 -59.20 -43.98
N GLU A 189 46.31 -60.44 -44.33
CA GLU A 189 47.59 -60.76 -45.01
C GLU A 189 47.36 -61.14 -46.47
N GLN A 190 47.28 -60.15 -47.37
CA GLN A 190 47.36 -60.37 -48.81
C GLN A 190 48.83 -60.46 -49.24
N PHE A 191 49.27 -61.63 -49.68
CA PHE A 191 50.61 -61.84 -50.24
C PHE A 191 50.74 -61.14 -51.59
N ASP A 192 51.62 -60.15 -51.71
CA ASP A 192 52.09 -59.61 -52.98
C ASP A 192 53.11 -60.57 -53.59
N SER A 193 52.89 -61.05 -54.82
CA SER A 193 53.70 -62.09 -55.46
C SER A 193 54.40 -61.56 -56.72
N GLN A 194 55.72 -61.72 -56.81
CA GLN A 194 56.52 -61.28 -57.97
C GLN A 194 56.14 -61.97 -59.28
N ALA A 195 55.83 -63.26 -59.22
CA ALA A 195 55.37 -64.04 -60.35
C ALA A 195 54.49 -65.19 -59.84
N ILE A 196 53.44 -65.48 -60.59
CA ILE A 196 52.60 -66.65 -60.42
C ILE A 196 52.56 -67.36 -61.76
N TRP A 197 52.79 -68.68 -61.73
CA TRP A 197 52.60 -69.54 -62.89
C TRP A 197 51.34 -70.37 -62.69
N TYR A 198 50.49 -70.40 -63.71
CA TYR A 198 49.17 -71.03 -63.64
C TYR A 198 49.12 -72.36 -64.40
N PHE A 199 49.93 -72.48 -65.46
CA PHE A 199 49.98 -73.67 -66.33
C PHE A 199 48.64 -74.04 -66.95
N ASP A 200 47.77 -73.05 -67.19
CA ASP A 200 46.40 -73.31 -67.63
C ASP A 200 46.33 -73.72 -69.11
N ASN A 201 47.20 -73.14 -69.96
CA ASN A 201 47.16 -73.33 -71.42
C ASN A 201 48.51 -73.65 -72.06
N ASP A 202 49.61 -73.46 -71.33
CA ASP A 202 50.99 -73.64 -71.79
C ASP A 202 51.90 -73.97 -70.59
N ARG A 203 53.11 -74.46 -70.86
CA ARG A 203 54.17 -74.69 -69.88
C ARG A 203 54.79 -73.40 -69.34
N GLU A 204 54.36 -72.23 -69.83
CA GLU A 204 54.79 -70.90 -69.37
C GLU A 204 56.32 -70.78 -69.29
N GLY A 205 57.00 -71.36 -70.29
CA GLY A 205 58.46 -71.37 -70.44
C GLY A 205 59.22 -72.35 -69.54
N TRP A 206 58.54 -73.14 -68.70
CA TRP A 206 59.19 -74.18 -67.90
C TRP A 206 59.70 -75.33 -68.78
N THR A 207 60.85 -75.88 -68.41
CA THR A 207 61.53 -76.98 -69.12
C THR A 207 61.73 -78.19 -68.20
N SER A 208 62.01 -79.35 -68.76
CA SER A 208 62.35 -80.57 -68.00
C SER A 208 63.58 -81.27 -68.57
N ASN A 209 64.24 -82.11 -67.76
CA ASN A 209 65.22 -83.04 -68.31
C ASN A 209 64.51 -84.16 -69.07
N GLY A 210 65.01 -84.51 -70.25
CA GLY A 210 64.44 -85.57 -71.08
C GLY A 210 63.37 -85.15 -72.08
N GLY A 211 63.02 -83.87 -72.18
CA GLY A 211 62.13 -83.38 -73.23
C GLY A 211 61.30 -82.16 -72.84
N ILE A 212 60.08 -82.09 -73.38
CA ILE A 212 59.13 -81.01 -73.11
C ILE A 212 58.19 -81.47 -71.98
N PRO A 213 58.05 -80.72 -70.87
CA PRO A 213 57.15 -81.09 -69.79
C PRO A 213 55.69 -81.00 -70.25
N SER A 214 54.85 -81.89 -69.74
CA SER A 214 53.44 -81.95 -70.10
C SER A 214 52.62 -81.09 -69.16
N VAL A 215 51.80 -80.21 -69.73
CA VAL A 215 50.76 -79.49 -69.00
C VAL A 215 49.55 -80.42 -68.89
N ILE A 216 49.12 -80.70 -67.66
CA ILE A 216 47.92 -81.49 -67.39
C ILE A 216 46.74 -80.52 -67.32
N GLU A 217 45.63 -80.90 -67.95
CA GLU A 217 44.32 -80.25 -67.82
C GLU A 217 44.04 -79.97 -66.32
N ASN A 218 43.80 -78.70 -65.98
CA ASN A 218 43.71 -78.11 -64.62
C ASN A 218 45.00 -77.55 -63.98
N GLY A 219 45.93 -77.00 -64.77
CA GLY A 219 46.98 -76.12 -64.23
C GLY A 219 48.13 -76.84 -63.50
N TRP A 220 48.40 -78.10 -63.84
CA TRP A 220 49.51 -78.84 -63.25
C TRP A 220 50.59 -79.13 -64.28
N LEU A 221 51.81 -78.69 -64.01
CA LEU A 221 52.97 -79.03 -64.82
C LEU A 221 53.57 -80.37 -64.36
N ARG A 222 53.74 -81.31 -65.29
CA ARG A 222 54.36 -82.62 -65.04
C ARG A 222 55.72 -82.73 -65.75
N PRO A 223 56.80 -83.12 -65.04
CA PRO A 223 58.09 -83.42 -65.66
C PRO A 223 57.99 -84.53 -66.72
N THR A 224 58.84 -84.48 -67.75
CA THR A 224 58.95 -85.55 -68.76
C THR A 224 59.52 -86.82 -68.11
N ASN A 225 59.07 -88.00 -68.56
CA ASN A 225 59.66 -89.26 -68.09
C ASN A 225 61.14 -89.31 -68.51
N HIS A 226 62.03 -89.53 -67.55
CA HIS A 226 63.47 -89.61 -67.76
C HIS A 226 64.03 -90.90 -67.15
N ALA A 227 65.16 -91.39 -67.67
CA ALA A 227 65.80 -92.62 -67.19
C ALA A 227 66.43 -92.45 -65.79
N THR A 228 66.61 -91.21 -65.33
CA THR A 228 67.05 -90.79 -63.98
C THR A 228 66.01 -89.85 -63.37
N ASP A 229 66.31 -89.27 -62.20
CA ASP A 229 65.44 -88.29 -61.51
C ASP A 229 64.91 -87.19 -62.44
N ALA A 230 63.59 -87.11 -62.55
CA ALA A 230 62.92 -86.11 -63.39
C ALA A 230 62.75 -84.79 -62.64
N TYR A 231 63.19 -83.69 -63.24
CA TYR A 231 63.03 -82.33 -62.68
C TYR A 231 62.41 -81.37 -63.70
N ILE A 232 61.84 -80.30 -63.16
CA ILE A 232 61.37 -79.14 -63.92
C ILE A 232 62.18 -77.92 -63.50
N THR A 233 62.47 -77.07 -64.47
CA THR A 233 63.21 -75.83 -64.30
C THR A 233 62.33 -74.69 -64.73
N SER A 234 62.18 -73.67 -63.87
CA SER A 234 61.43 -72.47 -64.22
C SER A 234 62.17 -71.69 -65.32
N PRO A 235 61.46 -70.83 -66.06
CA PRO A 235 62.11 -69.76 -66.80
C PRO A 235 63.03 -68.98 -65.87
N VAL A 236 64.10 -68.42 -66.43
CA VAL A 236 64.96 -67.50 -65.69
C VAL A 236 64.12 -66.29 -65.29
N ILE A 237 64.03 -66.04 -63.99
CA ILE A 237 63.37 -64.86 -63.42
C ILE A 237 64.33 -64.18 -62.45
N SER A 238 64.43 -62.85 -62.54
CA SER A 238 65.16 -62.05 -61.57
C SER A 238 64.24 -61.70 -60.40
N ILE A 239 64.48 -62.31 -59.24
CA ILE A 239 63.70 -62.05 -58.01
C ILE A 239 64.56 -61.25 -57.02
N SER A 240 64.04 -60.12 -56.54
CA SER A 240 64.66 -59.40 -55.42
C SER A 240 64.41 -60.16 -54.12
N GLY A 241 65.43 -60.85 -53.60
CA GLY A 241 65.33 -61.58 -52.33
C GLY A 241 64.97 -60.69 -51.12
N LYS A 242 65.05 -59.36 -51.24
CA LYS A 242 64.61 -58.42 -50.18
C LYS A 242 63.10 -58.21 -50.16
N ALA A 243 62.45 -58.17 -51.33
CA ALA A 243 61.03 -57.88 -51.48
C ALA A 243 60.16 -59.14 -51.37
N TYR A 244 60.64 -60.28 -51.90
CA TYR A 244 59.89 -61.54 -51.91
C TYR A 244 60.70 -62.61 -51.18
N ARG A 245 60.31 -62.90 -49.94
CA ARG A 245 61.05 -63.77 -49.01
C ARG A 245 60.48 -65.19 -48.89
N PHE A 246 59.30 -65.42 -49.45
CA PHE A 246 58.60 -66.69 -49.34
C PHE A 246 58.31 -67.22 -50.74
N LEU A 247 58.62 -68.49 -50.96
CA LEU A 247 58.15 -69.24 -52.12
C LEU A 247 56.96 -70.08 -51.68
N LYS A 248 55.83 -69.92 -52.37
CA LYS A 248 54.65 -70.75 -52.17
C LYS A 248 54.48 -71.64 -53.38
N LEU A 249 54.47 -72.95 -53.14
CA LEU A 249 54.36 -73.96 -54.18
C LEU A 249 53.25 -74.95 -53.82
N ARG A 250 52.52 -75.37 -54.85
CA ARG A 250 51.52 -76.43 -54.72
C ARG A 250 52.10 -77.69 -55.35
N LEU A 251 52.18 -78.77 -54.58
CA LEU A 251 52.67 -80.06 -55.04
C LEU A 251 51.53 -81.07 -55.02
N LYS A 252 51.38 -81.82 -56.12
CA LYS A 252 50.44 -82.95 -56.22
C LYS A 252 51.21 -84.20 -56.60
N LYS A 253 51.10 -85.22 -55.74
CA LYS A 253 51.67 -86.54 -56.01
C LYS A 253 50.70 -87.33 -56.90
N THR A 254 51.17 -87.82 -58.05
CA THR A 254 50.39 -88.67 -58.98
C THR A 254 51.18 -89.94 -59.35
N GLY A 255 50.56 -91.12 -59.20
CA GLY A 255 51.21 -92.44 -59.39
C GLY A 255 51.93 -92.95 -58.13
N THR A 256 52.90 -93.85 -58.29
CA THR A 256 53.82 -94.36 -57.25
C THR A 256 55.26 -93.80 -57.38
N PRO A 257 55.47 -92.48 -57.31
CA PRO A 257 56.83 -91.94 -57.41
C PRO A 257 57.59 -92.15 -56.09
N VAL A 258 58.85 -92.60 -56.22
CA VAL A 258 59.88 -92.58 -55.17
C VAL A 258 60.42 -91.16 -55.15
N VAL A 259 59.82 -90.27 -54.34
CA VAL A 259 60.24 -88.87 -54.29
C VAL A 259 61.11 -88.66 -53.05
N GLU A 260 62.43 -88.64 -53.23
CA GLU A 260 63.30 -87.82 -52.39
C GLU A 260 63.32 -86.42 -53.01
N TRP A 261 63.10 -85.36 -52.22
CA TRP A 261 63.11 -83.99 -52.74
C TRP A 261 64.41 -83.27 -52.34
N PRO A 262 65.47 -83.31 -53.19
CA PRO A 262 66.61 -82.43 -53.04
C PRO A 262 66.31 -81.12 -53.77
N GLY A 263 65.44 -80.29 -53.22
CA GLY A 263 65.22 -78.94 -53.75
C GLY A 263 66.52 -78.14 -53.64
N SER A 264 67.19 -77.88 -54.76
CA SER A 264 68.32 -76.94 -54.83
C SER A 264 67.92 -75.73 -55.67
N LEU A 265 67.99 -74.54 -55.06
CA LEU A 265 67.90 -73.28 -55.79
C LEU A 265 69.30 -72.95 -56.31
N ALA A 266 69.50 -73.02 -57.62
CA ALA A 266 70.60 -72.34 -58.27
C ALA A 266 70.14 -70.88 -58.52
N LEU A 267 70.68 -69.95 -57.72
CA LEU A 267 70.55 -68.50 -57.95
C LEU A 267 71.62 -68.03 -58.93
#